data_AF-A0A849EQ76-F1
#
_entry.id   AF-A0A849EQ76-F1
#
_cell.length_a   1.000
_cell.length_b   1.000
_cell.length_c   1.000
_cell.angle_alpha   90.00
_cell.angle_beta   90.00
_cell.angle_gamma   90.00
#
_symmetry.space_group_name_H-M   'P 1'
#
loop_
_entity.id
_entity.type
_entity.pdbx_description
1 polymer ?
#
loop_
_entity_poly.entity_id
_entity_poly.type
_entity_poly.pdbx_seq_one_letter_code
_entity_poly.pdbx_strand_id
1 'polypeptide(L)'
;MLADAPLESLGIVVIENDPLVRDFATHAIEFSTNGMTLLDRIKKGFPQKTVALTACNPTHEKTADQMGADALLSKPFDAQDLFTLLQKLAKKAPPVRLGCRQNESFPK
;
A
#
# COMPACT_ATOMS: atom_id res chain seq x y z
N MET A 1 -12.13 35.22 16.18
CA MET A 1 -10.99 34.50 16.75
C MET A 1 -11.45 33.07 17.01
N LEU A 2 -11.15 32.15 16.09
CA LEU A 2 -11.26 30.71 16.35
C LEU A 2 -9.85 30.28 16.74
N ALA A 3 -9.69 29.79 17.97
CA ALA A 3 -8.44 29.24 18.43
C ALA A 3 -8.23 27.89 17.73
N ASP A 4 -7.13 27.75 17.00
CA ASP A 4 -6.62 26.46 16.55
C ASP A 4 -6.30 25.65 17.81
N ALA A 5 -7.18 24.71 18.18
CA ALA A 5 -6.87 23.73 19.20
C ALA A 5 -5.66 22.92 18.70
N PRO A 6 -4.58 22.76 19.50
CA PRO A 6 -3.44 21.98 19.08
C PRO A 6 -3.92 20.55 18.81
N LEU A 7 -3.65 20.03 17.60
CA LEU A 7 -3.86 18.62 17.25
C LEU A 7 -3.02 17.63 18.09
N GLU A 8 -2.30 18.12 19.10
CA GLU A 8 -1.30 17.41 19.90
C GLU A 8 -1.84 16.25 20.75
N SER A 9 -3.17 16.04 20.80
CA SER A 9 -3.76 14.93 21.55
C SER A 9 -4.74 14.07 20.74
N LEU A 10 -4.75 14.15 19.41
CA LEU A 10 -5.63 13.30 18.62
C LEU A 10 -5.07 11.87 18.53
N GLY A 11 -5.50 11.01 19.45
CA GLY A 11 -5.24 9.57 19.39
C GLY A 11 -6.08 8.91 18.29
N ILE A 12 -5.46 8.54 17.18
CA ILE A 12 -6.12 7.81 16.10
C ILE A 12 -5.80 6.32 16.25
N VAL A 13 -6.84 5.49 16.37
CA VAL A 13 -6.71 4.02 16.40
C VAL A 13 -7.11 3.46 15.03
N VAL A 14 -6.18 2.77 14.37
CA VAL A 14 -6.44 2.09 13.09
C VAL A 14 -6.82 0.64 13.35
N ILE A 15 -8.09 0.30 13.16
CA ILE A 15 -8.58 -1.09 13.23
C ILE A 15 -8.62 -1.65 11.81
N GLU A 16 -7.60 -2.41 11.45
CA GLU A 16 -7.48 -3.06 10.15
C GLU A 16 -6.82 -4.43 10.34
N ASN A 17 -7.37 -5.45 9.69
CA ASN A 17 -6.96 -6.85 9.86
C ASN A 17 -5.75 -7.18 8.98
N ASP A 18 -5.62 -6.53 7.82
CA ASP A 18 -4.41 -6.65 7.01
C ASP A 18 -3.28 -5.76 7.57
N PRO A 19 -2.16 -6.35 8.04
CA PRO A 19 -1.07 -5.57 8.62
C PRO A 19 -0.45 -4.57 7.63
N LEU A 20 -0.48 -4.83 6.32
CA LEU A 20 0.03 -3.88 5.32
C LEU A 20 -0.82 -2.62 5.23
N VAL A 21 -2.15 -2.79 5.22
CA VAL A 21 -3.10 -1.66 5.13
C VAL A 21 -3.07 -0.87 6.43
N ARG A 22 -2.97 -1.56 7.57
CA ARG A 22 -2.80 -0.93 8.89
C ARG A 22 -1.52 -0.13 8.98
N ASP A 23 -0.39 -0.71 8.57
CA ASP A 23 0.91 -0.05 8.60
C ASP A 23 0.93 1.15 7.65
N PHE A 24 0.36 1.00 6.43
CA PHE A 24 0.21 2.10 5.48
C PHE A 24 -0.57 3.28 6.08
N ALA A 25 -1.75 3.03 6.63
CA ALA A 25 -2.58 4.06 7.23
C ALA A 25 -1.88 4.77 8.39
N THR A 26 -1.26 4.00 9.29
CA THR A 26 -0.50 4.54 10.44
C THR A 26 0.63 5.44 9.96
N HIS A 27 1.41 5.02 8.96
CA HIS A 27 2.54 5.78 8.43
C HIS A 27 2.14 7.02 7.65
N ALA A 28 1.05 6.94 6.88
CA ALA A 28 0.52 8.09 6.16
C ALA A 28 0.03 9.17 7.14
N ILE A 29 -0.65 8.75 8.21
CA ILE A 29 -1.18 9.63 9.26
C ILE A 29 -0.05 10.23 10.11
N GLU A 30 0.88 9.41 10.60
CA GLU A 30 1.91 9.84 11.56
C GLU A 30 3.04 10.63 10.91
N PHE A 31 3.47 10.23 9.71
CA PHE A 31 4.72 10.73 9.11
C PHE A 31 4.55 11.38 7.74
N SER A 32 3.33 11.51 7.21
CA SER A 32 3.11 11.94 5.81
C SER A 32 4.04 11.16 4.85
N THR A 33 4.12 9.84 5.06
CA THR A 33 5.19 8.99 4.54
C THR A 33 5.31 9.01 3.01
N ASN A 34 6.54 9.07 2.50
CA ASN A 34 6.82 8.90 1.07
C ASN A 34 6.70 7.41 0.65
N GLY A 35 6.28 7.16 -0.59
CA GLY A 35 6.03 5.80 -1.10
C GLY A 35 7.24 4.85 -1.10
N MET A 36 8.47 5.37 -1.11
CA MET A 36 9.71 4.58 -1.07
C MET A 36 10.01 4.05 0.34
N THR A 37 9.83 4.88 1.37
CA THR A 37 9.99 4.46 2.78
C THR A 37 9.01 3.36 3.13
N LEU A 38 7.78 3.44 2.59
CA LEU A 38 6.79 2.39 2.73
C LEU A 38 7.21 1.10 2.00
N LEU A 39 7.69 1.20 0.76
CA LEU A 39 8.16 0.05 -0.02
C LEU A 39 9.24 -0.74 0.72
N ASP A 40 10.25 -0.05 1.27
CA ASP A 40 11.34 -0.67 2.04
C ASP A 40 10.81 -1.50 3.21
N ARG A 41 9.86 -0.95 3.99
CA ARG A 41 9.25 -1.65 5.12
C ARG A 41 8.41 -2.84 4.69
N ILE A 42 7.59 -2.69 3.64
CA ILE A 42 6.77 -3.80 3.12
C ILE A 42 7.66 -4.95 2.67
N LYS A 43 8.75 -4.67 1.94
CA LYS A 43 9.64 -5.73 1.46
C LYS A 43 10.47 -6.37 2.58
N LYS A 44 10.80 -5.63 3.64
CA LYS A 44 11.42 -6.19 4.86
C LYS A 44 10.47 -7.08 5.66
N GLY A 45 9.22 -6.67 5.87
CA GLY A 45 8.25 -7.44 6.67
C GLY A 45 7.55 -8.56 5.89
N PHE A 46 7.31 -8.32 4.60
CA PHE A 46 6.50 -9.18 3.73
C PHE A 46 7.13 -9.31 2.33
N PRO A 47 8.30 -9.96 2.22
CA PRO A 47 9.07 -10.01 0.97
C PRO A 47 8.30 -10.63 -0.21
N GLN A 48 7.33 -11.50 0.07
CA GLN A 48 6.52 -12.20 -0.94
C GLN A 48 5.34 -11.38 -1.48
N LYS A 49 5.07 -10.19 -0.93
CA LYS A 49 3.94 -9.37 -1.36
C LYS A 49 4.32 -8.61 -2.62
N THR A 50 3.41 -8.65 -3.60
CA THR A 50 3.50 -7.85 -4.82
C THR A 50 3.18 -6.40 -4.50
N VAL A 51 4.10 -5.48 -4.81
CA VAL A 51 3.91 -4.03 -4.58
C VAL A 51 4.03 -3.29 -5.89
N ALA A 52 2.97 -2.55 -6.24
CA ALA A 52 2.97 -1.58 -7.34
C ALA A 52 3.03 -0.17 -6.76
N LEU A 53 3.99 0.63 -7.22
CA LEU A 53 4.06 2.05 -6.87
C LEU A 53 3.50 2.89 -8.03
N THR A 54 2.93 4.04 -7.70
CA THR A 54 2.58 5.05 -8.71
C THR A 54 3.31 6.35 -8.40
N ALA A 55 3.89 7.00 -9.41
CA ALA A 55 4.71 8.20 -9.19
C ALA A 55 4.44 9.27 -10.26
N CYS A 56 4.43 10.55 -9.86
CA CYS A 56 4.37 11.68 -10.81
C CYS A 56 5.73 12.02 -11.43
N ASN A 57 6.82 11.39 -10.99
CA ASN A 57 8.18 11.66 -11.47
C ASN A 57 8.88 10.35 -11.87
N PRO A 58 9.26 10.17 -13.16
CA PRO A 58 9.91 8.95 -13.66
C PRO A 58 11.33 8.74 -13.08
N THR A 59 11.92 9.76 -12.46
CA THR A 59 13.24 9.67 -11.82
C THR A 59 13.30 8.60 -10.72
N HIS A 60 12.15 8.21 -10.15
CA HIS A 60 12.08 7.19 -9.09
C HIS A 60 12.00 5.75 -9.62
N GLU A 61 11.93 5.52 -10.93
CA GLU A 61 11.85 4.18 -11.54
C GLU A 61 13.02 3.28 -11.15
N LYS A 62 14.25 3.76 -11.33
CA LYS A 62 15.45 2.96 -11.02
C LYS A 62 15.56 2.63 -9.54
N THR A 63 15.22 3.58 -8.67
CA THR A 63 15.29 3.38 -7.22
C THR A 63 14.19 2.43 -6.74
N ALA A 64 12.97 2.51 -7.29
CA ALA A 64 11.88 1.61 -6.93
C ALA A 64 12.19 0.16 -7.32
N ASP A 65 12.74 -0.05 -8.51
CA ASP A 65 13.17 -1.37 -8.99
C ASP A 65 14.27 -1.96 -8.09
N GLN A 66 15.29 -1.16 -7.74
CA GLN A 66 16.36 -1.56 -6.81
C GLN A 66 15.85 -1.91 -5.41
N MET A 67 14.75 -1.30 -4.97
CA MET A 67 14.10 -1.57 -3.68
C MET A 67 13.14 -2.76 -3.74
N GLY A 68 13.03 -3.44 -4.89
CA GLY A 68 12.22 -4.64 -5.06
C GLY A 68 10.75 -4.37 -5.35
N ALA A 69 10.39 -3.17 -5.84
CA ALA A 69 9.06 -2.95 -6.38
C ALA A 69 8.79 -3.92 -7.54
N ASP A 70 7.58 -4.46 -7.61
CA ASP A 70 7.23 -5.39 -8.68
C ASP A 70 6.78 -4.67 -9.95
N ALA A 71 6.34 -3.41 -9.79
CA ALA A 71 6.07 -2.50 -10.89
C ALA A 71 6.03 -1.04 -10.41
N LEU A 72 6.32 -0.11 -11.33
CA LEU A 72 6.01 1.31 -11.19
C LEU A 72 5.06 1.73 -12.32
N LEU A 73 4.08 2.57 -11.99
CA LEU A 73 3.22 3.23 -12.96
C LEU A 73 3.40 4.76 -12.86
N SER A 74 3.96 5.35 -13.90
CA SER A 74 4.23 6.79 -13.97
C SER A 74 2.95 7.57 -14.34
N LYS A 75 2.65 8.66 -13.63
CA LYS A 75 1.51 9.55 -13.89
C LYS A 75 1.87 10.63 -14.92
N PRO A 76 0.90 11.11 -15.73
CA PRO A 76 -0.46 10.58 -15.82
C PRO A 76 -0.48 9.21 -16.50
N PHE A 77 -1.42 8.36 -16.09
CA PHE A 77 -1.69 7.05 -16.68
C PHE A 77 -3.20 6.90 -16.85
N ASP A 78 -3.63 6.11 -17.82
CA ASP A 78 -5.04 5.78 -17.99
C ASP A 78 -5.43 4.45 -17.31
N ALA A 79 -6.72 4.12 -17.35
CA ALA A 79 -7.21 2.87 -16.77
C ALA A 79 -6.61 1.63 -17.45
N GLN A 80 -6.34 1.71 -18.76
CA GLN A 80 -5.80 0.61 -19.54
C GLN A 80 -4.35 0.31 -19.14
N ASP A 81 -3.54 1.35 -18.91
CA ASP A 81 -2.17 1.24 -18.40
C ASP A 81 -2.16 0.50 -17.04
N LEU A 82 -3.07 0.88 -16.15
CA LEU A 82 -3.24 0.25 -14.84
C LEU A 82 -3.65 -1.22 -14.98
N PHE A 83 -4.65 -1.54 -15.81
CA PHE A 83 -5.09 -2.92 -16.02
C PHE A 83 -3.99 -3.80 -16.61
N THR A 84 -3.23 -3.28 -17.58
CA THR A 84 -2.11 -3.99 -18.18
C THR A 84 -1.02 -4.29 -17.15
N LEU A 85 -0.72 -3.35 -16.27
CA LEU A 85 0.24 -3.53 -15.18
C LEU A 85 -0.26 -4.58 -14.17
N LEU A 86 -1.53 -4.50 -13.74
CA LEU A 86 -2.12 -5.49 -12.84
C LEU A 86 -2.14 -6.89 -13.43
N GLN A 87 -2.44 -7.03 -14.73
CA GLN A 87 -2.40 -8.34 -15.42
C GLN A 87 -0.99 -8.92 -15.47
N LYS A 88 0.04 -8.09 -15.70
CA LYS A 88 1.45 -8.54 -15.65
C LYS A 88 1.82 -9.04 -14.25
N LEU A 89 1.42 -8.31 -13.22
CA LEU A 89 1.68 -8.67 -11.82
C LEU A 89 0.96 -9.96 -11.42
N ALA A 90 -0.31 -10.12 -11.79
CA ALA A 90 -1.09 -11.32 -11.50
C ALA A 90 -0.51 -12.61 -12.11
N LYS A 91 0.17 -12.51 -13.26
CA LYS A 91 0.88 -13.65 -13.88
C LYS A 91 2.16 -14.06 -13.15
N LYS A 92 2.78 -13.13 -12.41
CA LYS A 92 4.05 -13.34 -11.69
C LYS A 92 3.83 -13.80 -10.25
N ALA A 93 2.70 -13.43 -9.66
CA ALA A 93 2.37 -13.80 -8.29
C ALA A 93 1.96 -15.30 -8.19
N PRO A 94 2.32 -16.01 -7.10
CA PRO A 94 1.73 -17.32 -6.83
C PRO A 94 0.21 -17.20 -6.67
N PRO A 95 -0.56 -18.26 -6.99
CA PRO A 95 -2.02 -18.21 -6.96
C PRO A 95 -2.52 -17.71 -5.60
N VAL A 96 -3.16 -16.54 -5.61
CA VAL A 96 -3.81 -15.96 -4.44
C VAL A 96 -4.99 -16.87 -4.08
N ARG A 97 -4.90 -17.58 -2.97
CA ARG A 97 -6.09 -18.19 -2.37
C ARG A 97 -6.94 -17.07 -1.81
N LEU A 98 -7.92 -16.61 -2.58
CA LEU A 98 -9.05 -15.84 -2.04
C LEU A 98 -9.82 -16.77 -1.10
N GLY A 99 -9.39 -16.82 0.15
CA GLY A 99 -10.13 -17.46 1.21
C GLY A 99 -11.34 -16.60 1.56
N CYS A 100 -12.46 -16.80 0.85
CA CYS A 100 -13.75 -16.46 1.42
C CYS A 100 -13.91 -17.32 2.69
N ARG A 101 -13.82 -16.72 3.88
CA ARG A 101 -14.38 -17.37 5.07
C ARG A 101 -15.89 -17.47 4.83
N GLN A 102 -16.36 -18.65 4.46
CA GLN A 102 -17.76 -18.97 4.56
C GLN A 102 -18.08 -19.19 6.04
N ASN A 103 -19.09 -18.45 6.51
CA ASN A 103 -19.90 -18.69 7.70
C ASN A 103 -19.19 -18.62 9.07
N GLU A 104 -19.20 -17.44 9.68
CA GLU A 104 -19.32 -17.33 11.14
C GLU A 104 -20.80 -17.05 11.47
N SER A 105 -21.52 -18.10 11.88
CA SER A 105 -22.83 -17.95 12.50
C SER A 105 -22.64 -17.33 13.88
N PHE A 106 -23.23 -16.17 14.13
CA PHE A 106 -23.32 -15.62 15.48
C PHE A 106 -24.19 -16.53 16.35
N PRO A 107 -23.74 -16.91 17.57
CA PRO A 107 -24.64 -17.53 18.53
C PRO A 107 -25.70 -16.49 18.96
N LYS A 108 -26.95 -16.97 19.11
CA LYS A 108 -28.08 -16.18 19.61
C LYS A 108 -27.89 -15.77 21.06
#